data_AF-A0A2E4QR49-F1
#
_entry.id   AF-A0A2E4QR49-F1
#
_cell.length_a   1.000
_cell.length_b   1.000
_cell.length_c   1.000
_cell.angle_alpha   90.00
_cell.angle_beta   90.00
_cell.angle_gamma   90.00
#
_symmetry.space_group_name_H-M   'P 1'
#
loop_
_entity.id
_entity.type
_entity.pdbx_description
1 polymer ?
#
loop_
_entity_poly.entity_id
_entity_poly.type
_entity_poly.pdbx_seq_one_letter_code
_entity_poly.pdbx_strand_id
1 'polypeptide(L)'
;MASYAFEQAIAHLEAQAARDKTSSNPFGISRDMFETWRGRSVTLVALRDISKDEARRIYELHYWRAFEGDELPPALAIMVMDAATQTGVKDAVKTLQKSYNSAIPNGMLRVDGMVGPNTLRALRSVPTATVLNEYIVQRGGAMAVVETVRNRNLNWVRRLVEASRLAHGMLGPRTGRGRPTDTVATVTLPAGVDVQRHFFFQKGSGVSCYGSFFQLWGGWATAAHVMEDMLFVNPPFITGDQLHRPGGMDVTLIGARLPAEQPPAPSKGQRLIIAGYPWGSHHVEIRKCEALYEMDHKDLRTGSHNAFWTARIHEPAEPVVRGMSGGAVFDEETGQLMGVLTTANHAADFDRDGDSDQSCDFVSLNRIWAQAARMVAMS
;
A
#
# COMPACT_ATOMS: atom_id res chain seq x y z
N MET A 1 1.08 -6.17 11.18
CA MET A 1 -0.15 -7.00 11.18
C MET A 1 -0.32 -7.57 9.78
N ALA A 2 -0.88 -8.76 9.63
CA ALA A 2 -1.08 -9.37 8.32
C ALA A 2 -2.27 -8.72 7.57
N SER A 3 -2.24 -8.70 6.25
CA SER A 3 -3.30 -8.05 5.45
C SER A 3 -4.60 -8.84 5.44
N TYR A 4 -5.72 -8.17 5.15
CA TYR A 4 -7.03 -8.82 4.95
C TYR A 4 -6.97 -9.95 3.90
N ALA A 5 -6.19 -9.78 2.82
CA ALA A 5 -6.02 -10.79 1.80
C ALA A 5 -5.31 -12.05 2.32
N PHE A 6 -4.31 -11.87 3.20
CA PHE A 6 -3.67 -12.98 3.89
C PHE A 6 -4.65 -13.73 4.79
N GLU A 7 -5.47 -13.02 5.57
CA GLU A 7 -6.47 -13.66 6.42
C GLU A 7 -7.45 -14.52 5.64
N GLN A 8 -7.93 -14.03 4.49
CA GLN A 8 -8.81 -14.79 3.60
C GLN A 8 -8.12 -16.03 3.01
N ALA A 9 -6.85 -15.90 2.60
CA ALA A 9 -6.07 -17.04 2.09
C ALA A 9 -5.85 -18.11 3.17
N ILE A 10 -5.52 -17.71 4.41
CA ILE A 10 -5.33 -18.65 5.52
C ILE A 10 -6.64 -19.35 5.89
N ALA A 11 -7.74 -18.61 6.02
CA ALA A 11 -9.05 -19.20 6.30
C ALA A 11 -9.44 -20.25 5.25
N HIS A 12 -9.15 -19.99 3.97
CA HIS A 12 -9.35 -20.95 2.89
C HIS A 12 -8.50 -22.22 3.07
N LEU A 13 -7.20 -22.07 3.34
CA LEU A 13 -6.28 -23.19 3.51
C LEU A 13 -6.62 -24.05 4.74
N GLU A 14 -7.00 -23.43 5.85
CA GLU A 14 -7.46 -24.14 7.04
C GLU A 14 -8.74 -24.93 6.78
N ALA A 15 -9.68 -24.36 6.01
CA ALA A 15 -10.90 -25.06 5.62
C ALA A 15 -10.61 -26.28 4.72
N GLN A 16 -9.61 -26.20 3.84
CA GLN A 16 -9.13 -27.36 3.07
C GLN A 16 -8.53 -28.43 4.00
N ALA A 17 -7.63 -28.03 4.89
CA ALA A 17 -6.96 -28.93 5.84
C ALA A 17 -7.96 -29.69 6.72
N ALA A 18 -9.03 -29.03 7.16
CA ALA A 18 -10.08 -29.64 7.99
C ALA A 18 -10.92 -30.71 7.26
N ARG A 19 -11.01 -30.63 5.92
CA ARG A 19 -11.80 -31.55 5.09
C ARG A 19 -11.02 -32.82 4.75
N ASP A 20 -9.71 -32.73 4.57
CA ASP A 20 -8.86 -33.87 4.24
C ASP A 20 -8.25 -34.51 5.49
N LYS A 21 -9.10 -35.13 6.30
CA LYS A 21 -8.71 -35.81 7.55
C LYS A 21 -7.80 -37.03 7.34
N THR A 22 -7.69 -37.49 6.10
CA THR A 22 -6.85 -38.63 5.71
C THR A 22 -5.48 -38.22 5.19
N SER A 23 -5.26 -36.92 4.95
CA SER A 23 -3.98 -36.42 4.46
C SER A 23 -2.89 -36.58 5.52
N SER A 24 -1.73 -37.10 5.08
CA SER A 24 -0.50 -37.07 5.87
C SER A 24 0.12 -35.67 5.97
N ASN A 25 -0.43 -34.70 5.24
CA ASN A 25 0.01 -33.30 5.20
C ASN A 25 -1.20 -32.37 4.97
N PRO A 26 -2.06 -32.18 5.99
CA PRO A 26 -3.32 -31.45 5.82
C PRO A 26 -3.10 -29.97 5.44
N PHE A 27 -1.97 -29.37 5.84
CA PHE A 27 -1.63 -27.98 5.52
C PHE A 27 -0.77 -27.83 4.24
N GLY A 28 -0.45 -28.90 3.51
CA GLY A 28 0.38 -28.77 2.31
C GLY A 28 1.78 -28.17 2.54
N ILE A 29 2.30 -28.24 3.77
CA ILE A 29 3.66 -27.81 4.11
C ILE A 29 4.58 -28.99 3.85
N SER A 30 5.57 -28.86 2.97
CA SER A 30 6.45 -30.00 2.66
C SER A 30 7.24 -30.43 3.90
N ARG A 31 7.62 -31.71 3.96
CA ARG A 31 8.50 -32.20 5.04
C ARG A 31 9.78 -31.38 5.11
N ASP A 32 10.42 -31.11 3.97
CA ASP A 32 11.65 -30.31 3.89
C ASP A 32 11.47 -28.90 4.45
N MET A 33 10.34 -28.25 4.15
CA MET A 33 10.00 -26.94 4.73
C MET A 33 9.82 -27.03 6.25
N PHE A 34 9.13 -28.06 6.73
CA PHE A 34 8.91 -28.24 8.16
C PHE A 34 10.20 -28.59 8.92
N GLU A 35 11.09 -29.38 8.30
CA GLU A 35 12.43 -29.66 8.84
C GLU A 35 13.29 -28.39 8.88
N THR A 36 13.24 -27.57 7.83
CA THR A 36 13.91 -26.27 7.78
C THR A 36 13.39 -25.35 8.89
N TRP A 37 12.07 -25.26 9.06
CA TRP A 37 11.42 -24.47 10.10
C TRP A 37 11.81 -24.94 11.52
N ARG A 38 11.85 -26.25 11.75
CA ARG A 38 12.20 -26.83 13.07
C ARG A 38 13.70 -26.90 13.34
N GLY A 39 14.54 -26.68 12.32
CA GLY A 39 16.00 -26.82 12.40
C GLY A 39 16.46 -28.25 12.68
N ARG A 40 15.63 -29.26 12.41
CA ARG A 40 15.89 -30.68 12.67
C ARG A 40 15.02 -31.59 11.83
N SER A 41 15.41 -32.84 11.67
CA SER A 41 14.57 -33.86 11.02
C SER A 41 13.24 -34.07 11.77
N VAL A 42 12.17 -34.28 11.02
CA VAL A 42 10.81 -34.46 11.53
C VAL A 42 10.20 -35.76 11.01
N THR A 43 9.32 -36.38 11.79
CA THR A 43 8.57 -37.57 11.35
C THR A 43 7.33 -37.15 10.57
N LEU A 44 6.78 -38.07 9.76
CA LEU A 44 5.50 -37.83 9.05
C LEU A 44 4.33 -37.63 10.03
N VAL A 45 4.40 -38.24 11.22
CA VAL A 45 3.41 -38.02 12.29
C VAL A 45 3.50 -36.57 12.80
N ALA A 46 4.71 -36.07 13.05
CA ALA A 46 4.89 -34.69 13.48
C ALA A 46 4.45 -33.67 12.41
N LEU A 47 4.66 -33.98 11.13
CA LEU A 47 4.18 -33.15 10.03
C LEU A 47 2.64 -33.14 9.93
N ARG A 48 2.01 -34.30 10.12
CA ARG A 48 0.55 -34.43 10.12
C ARG A 48 -0.07 -33.66 11.29
N ASP A 49 0.56 -33.70 12.45
CA ASP A 49 0.05 -33.14 13.70
C ASP A 49 0.54 -31.69 13.96
N ILE A 50 0.96 -30.98 12.91
CA ILE A 50 1.33 -29.55 13.00
C ILE A 50 0.15 -28.70 13.51
N SER A 51 0.43 -27.79 14.44
CA SER A 51 -0.60 -26.88 14.97
C SER A 51 -0.99 -25.82 13.95
N LYS A 52 -2.23 -25.32 14.03
CA LYS A 52 -2.73 -24.24 13.16
C LYS A 52 -1.87 -22.98 13.26
N ASP A 53 -1.54 -22.55 14.47
CA ASP A 53 -0.72 -21.34 14.70
C ASP A 53 0.68 -21.49 14.10
N GLU A 54 1.26 -22.69 14.19
CA GLU A 54 2.55 -22.96 13.58
C GLU A 54 2.47 -22.98 12.05
N ALA A 55 1.47 -23.66 11.49
CA ALA A 55 1.24 -23.66 10.05
C ALA A 55 1.04 -22.23 9.51
N ARG A 56 0.28 -21.41 10.24
CA ARG A 56 0.06 -19.99 9.92
C ARG A 56 1.36 -19.17 9.88
N ARG A 57 2.25 -19.34 10.87
CA ARG A 57 3.56 -18.66 10.87
C ARG A 57 4.44 -19.11 9.70
N ILE A 58 4.42 -20.40 9.37
CA ILE A 58 5.14 -20.93 8.21
C ILE A 58 4.57 -20.33 6.92
N TYR A 59 3.26 -20.29 6.77
CA TYR A 59 2.60 -19.66 5.63
C TYR A 59 2.96 -18.18 5.49
N GLU A 60 2.95 -17.41 6.57
CA GLU A 60 3.31 -15.99 6.52
C GLU A 60 4.76 -15.81 6.06
N LEU A 61 5.70 -16.49 6.71
CA LEU A 61 7.13 -16.25 6.52
C LEU A 61 7.70 -16.90 5.26
N HIS A 62 7.29 -18.13 4.95
CA HIS A 62 7.91 -18.94 3.89
C HIS A 62 7.08 -19.04 2.62
N TYR A 63 5.82 -18.59 2.65
CA TYR A 63 4.96 -18.57 1.47
C TYR A 63 4.57 -17.13 1.12
N TRP A 64 3.74 -16.47 1.94
CA TRP A 64 3.15 -15.18 1.63
C TRP A 64 4.19 -14.07 1.44
N ARG A 65 5.12 -13.91 2.39
CA ARG A 65 6.21 -12.93 2.28
C ARG A 65 7.21 -13.27 1.18
N ALA A 66 7.37 -14.55 0.84
CA ALA A 66 8.33 -14.99 -0.18
C ALA A 66 7.99 -14.50 -1.61
N PHE A 67 6.73 -14.15 -1.86
CA PHE A 67 6.31 -13.52 -3.12
C PHE A 67 5.71 -12.12 -2.92
N GLU A 68 5.93 -11.50 -1.75
CA GLU A 68 5.37 -10.19 -1.40
C GLU A 68 3.84 -10.15 -1.58
N GLY A 69 3.13 -11.11 -0.98
CA GLY A 69 1.68 -11.29 -1.22
C GLY A 69 0.81 -10.08 -0.91
N ASP A 70 1.25 -9.20 -0.01
CA ASP A 70 0.57 -7.94 0.30
C ASP A 70 0.66 -6.90 -0.84
N GLU A 71 1.64 -7.03 -1.73
CA GLU A 71 1.86 -6.12 -2.87
C GLU A 71 1.09 -6.53 -4.14
N LEU A 72 0.66 -7.80 -4.21
CA LEU A 72 -0.12 -8.31 -5.31
C LEU A 72 -1.59 -7.87 -5.21
N PRO A 73 -2.31 -7.73 -6.35
CA PRO A 73 -3.75 -7.61 -6.31
C PRO A 73 -4.35 -8.76 -5.46
N PRO A 74 -5.21 -8.47 -4.47
CA PRO A 74 -5.65 -9.47 -3.47
C PRO A 74 -6.17 -10.78 -4.06
N ALA A 75 -6.94 -10.70 -5.15
CA ALA A 75 -7.44 -11.86 -5.88
C ALA A 75 -6.31 -12.77 -6.42
N LEU A 76 -5.25 -12.17 -6.96
CA LEU A 76 -4.09 -12.91 -7.46
C LEU A 76 -3.23 -13.44 -6.30
N ALA A 77 -3.06 -12.66 -5.23
CA ALA A 77 -2.31 -13.06 -4.04
C ALA A 77 -2.88 -14.35 -3.41
N ILE A 78 -4.21 -14.43 -3.28
CA ILE A 78 -4.92 -15.63 -2.79
C ILE A 78 -4.67 -16.83 -3.70
N MET A 79 -4.75 -16.65 -5.02
CA MET A 79 -4.53 -17.74 -5.98
C MET A 79 -3.08 -18.23 -5.98
N VAL A 80 -2.12 -17.32 -5.86
CA VAL A 80 -0.69 -17.65 -5.77
C VAL A 80 -0.40 -18.37 -4.46
N MET A 81 -0.96 -17.91 -3.34
CA MET A 81 -0.82 -18.57 -2.04
C MET A 81 -1.37 -20.00 -2.08
N ASP A 82 -2.59 -20.17 -2.58
CA ASP A 82 -3.23 -21.48 -2.69
C ASP A 82 -2.40 -22.44 -3.56
N ALA A 83 -1.92 -21.98 -4.72
CA ALA A 83 -1.04 -22.76 -5.59
C ALA A 83 0.32 -23.07 -4.96
N ALA A 84 0.91 -22.13 -4.23
CA ALA A 84 2.23 -22.27 -3.63
C ALA A 84 2.29 -23.42 -2.61
N THR A 85 1.20 -23.72 -1.91
CA THR A 85 1.13 -24.88 -1.00
C THR A 85 1.07 -26.23 -1.72
N GLN A 86 0.79 -26.25 -3.03
CA GLN A 86 0.76 -27.49 -3.82
C GLN A 86 2.03 -27.67 -4.66
N THR A 87 2.51 -26.60 -5.29
CA THR A 87 3.62 -26.66 -6.26
C THR A 87 4.85 -25.88 -5.82
N GLY A 88 4.80 -25.20 -4.66
CA GLY A 88 5.84 -24.28 -4.22
C GLY A 88 5.68 -22.86 -4.77
N VAL A 89 6.21 -21.89 -4.03
CA VAL A 89 6.12 -20.44 -4.34
C VAL A 89 6.64 -20.12 -5.74
N LYS A 90 7.84 -20.61 -6.08
CA LYS A 90 8.50 -20.27 -7.34
C LYS A 90 7.66 -20.68 -8.55
N ASP A 91 7.08 -21.87 -8.55
CA ASP A 91 6.28 -22.34 -9.67
C ASP A 91 4.89 -21.70 -9.69
N ALA A 92 4.31 -21.39 -8.52
CA ALA A 92 3.09 -20.59 -8.43
C ALA A 92 3.26 -19.18 -9.03
N VAL A 93 4.40 -18.53 -8.80
CA VAL A 93 4.74 -17.22 -9.38
C VAL A 93 5.09 -17.33 -10.86
N LYS A 94 5.78 -18.38 -11.32
CA LYS A 94 5.99 -18.60 -12.76
C LYS A 94 4.66 -18.73 -13.49
N THR A 95 3.68 -19.44 -12.90
CA THR A 95 2.33 -19.53 -13.45
C THR A 95 1.69 -18.14 -13.55
N LEU A 96 1.89 -17.26 -12.56
CA LEU A 96 1.42 -15.87 -12.60
C LEU A 96 2.01 -15.08 -13.76
N GLN A 97 3.33 -15.14 -13.91
CA GLN A 97 4.05 -14.44 -14.98
C GLN A 97 3.65 -14.96 -16.37
N LYS A 98 3.51 -16.28 -16.53
CA LYS A 98 3.00 -16.90 -17.78
C LYS A 98 1.57 -16.50 -18.06
N SER A 99 0.73 -16.39 -17.03
CA SER A 99 -0.67 -15.99 -17.18
C SER A 99 -0.78 -14.54 -17.64
N TYR A 100 0.05 -13.65 -17.09
CA TYR A 100 0.15 -12.28 -17.60
C TYR A 100 0.57 -12.26 -19.09
N ASN A 101 1.65 -12.96 -19.46
CA ASN A 101 2.15 -12.97 -20.83
C ASN A 101 1.15 -13.55 -21.85
N SER A 102 0.35 -14.52 -21.42
CA SER A 102 -0.69 -15.13 -22.25
C SER A 102 -1.92 -14.22 -22.39
N ALA A 103 -2.35 -13.61 -21.30
CA ALA A 103 -3.58 -12.82 -21.27
C ALA A 103 -3.45 -11.42 -21.88
N ILE A 104 -2.24 -10.85 -21.90
CA ILE A 104 -2.00 -9.45 -22.25
C ILE A 104 -1.25 -9.35 -23.59
N PRO A 105 -1.88 -8.83 -24.65
CA PRO A 105 -1.22 -8.61 -25.94
C PRO A 105 0.02 -7.73 -25.78
N ASN A 106 1.15 -8.19 -26.32
CA ASN A 106 2.46 -7.52 -26.20
C ASN A 106 2.98 -7.35 -24.76
N GLY A 107 2.30 -7.93 -23.75
CA GLY A 107 2.77 -8.00 -22.38
C GLY A 107 3.88 -9.03 -22.26
N MET A 108 5.08 -8.61 -21.84
CA MET A 108 6.21 -9.52 -21.65
C MET A 108 6.85 -9.33 -20.28
N LEU A 109 6.60 -10.29 -19.40
CA LEU A 109 7.31 -10.51 -18.16
C LEU A 109 8.32 -11.64 -18.34
N ARG A 110 9.48 -11.48 -17.70
CA ARG A 110 10.39 -12.60 -17.48
C ARG A 110 9.71 -13.62 -16.58
N VAL A 111 9.82 -14.90 -16.95
CA VAL A 111 9.29 -16.02 -16.18
C VAL A 111 10.38 -16.58 -15.27
N ASP A 112 10.72 -15.87 -14.20
CA ASP A 112 11.78 -16.23 -13.24
C ASP A 112 11.23 -16.80 -11.92
N GLY A 113 9.92 -16.68 -11.69
CA GLY A 113 9.28 -17.14 -10.45
C GLY A 113 9.52 -16.21 -9.27
N MET A 114 9.92 -14.96 -9.51
CA MET A 114 10.10 -13.94 -8.50
C MET A 114 9.11 -12.80 -8.72
N VAL A 115 8.38 -12.40 -7.68
CA VAL A 115 7.57 -11.18 -7.73
C VAL A 115 8.52 -10.02 -7.45
N GLY A 116 8.84 -9.27 -8.50
CA GLY A 116 9.61 -8.04 -8.40
C GLY A 116 8.85 -6.86 -9.00
N PRO A 117 9.46 -5.65 -9.01
CA PRO A 117 8.79 -4.42 -9.45
C PRO A 117 8.20 -4.49 -10.86
N ASN A 118 8.84 -5.22 -11.77
CA ASN A 118 8.34 -5.42 -13.13
C ASN A 118 7.05 -6.24 -13.16
N THR A 119 6.98 -7.33 -12.38
CA THR A 119 5.78 -8.16 -12.25
C THR A 119 4.66 -7.36 -11.60
N LEU A 120 4.93 -6.63 -10.53
CA LEU A 120 3.93 -5.80 -9.86
C LEU A 120 3.37 -4.72 -10.79
N ARG A 121 4.23 -3.97 -11.49
CA ARG A 121 3.81 -2.93 -12.44
C ARG A 121 2.93 -3.51 -13.55
N ALA A 122 3.36 -4.62 -14.14
CA ALA A 122 2.62 -5.31 -15.18
C ALA A 122 1.21 -5.70 -14.70
N LEU A 123 1.11 -6.36 -13.54
CA LEU A 123 -0.16 -6.79 -12.98
C LEU A 123 -1.08 -5.62 -12.60
N ARG A 124 -0.53 -4.47 -12.17
CA ARG A 124 -1.30 -3.25 -11.85
C ARG A 124 -1.76 -2.48 -13.08
N SER A 125 -1.11 -2.65 -14.24
CA SER A 125 -1.46 -1.96 -15.48
C SER A 125 -2.61 -2.59 -16.28
N VAL A 126 -3.16 -3.70 -15.80
CA VAL A 126 -4.19 -4.47 -16.52
C VAL A 126 -5.32 -4.85 -15.56
N PRO A 127 -6.55 -5.09 -16.08
CA PRO A 127 -7.62 -5.56 -15.22
C PRO A 127 -7.24 -6.87 -14.54
N THR A 128 -7.26 -6.89 -13.20
CA THR A 128 -6.88 -8.07 -12.40
C THR A 128 -7.68 -9.31 -12.81
N ALA A 129 -8.96 -9.14 -13.14
CA ALA A 129 -9.83 -10.21 -13.61
C ALA A 129 -9.28 -10.91 -14.87
N THR A 130 -8.63 -10.19 -15.79
CA THR A 130 -8.06 -10.73 -17.02
C THR A 130 -6.94 -11.72 -16.72
N VAL A 131 -5.98 -11.31 -15.87
CA VAL A 131 -4.86 -12.17 -15.48
C VAL A 131 -5.34 -13.28 -14.54
N LEU A 132 -6.31 -13.01 -13.66
CA LEU A 132 -6.88 -14.01 -12.75
C LEU A 132 -7.53 -15.16 -13.51
N ASN A 133 -8.36 -14.86 -14.51
CA ASN A 133 -9.01 -15.88 -15.33
C ASN A 133 -7.97 -16.76 -16.02
N GLU A 134 -6.95 -16.15 -16.60
CA GLU A 134 -5.87 -16.90 -17.24
C GLU A 134 -5.04 -17.71 -16.24
N TYR A 135 -4.83 -17.20 -15.02
CA TYR A 135 -4.17 -17.95 -13.95
C TYR A 135 -4.94 -19.22 -13.58
N ILE A 136 -6.25 -19.11 -13.45
CA ILE A 136 -7.13 -20.24 -13.17
C ILE A 136 -7.01 -21.29 -14.29
N VAL A 137 -7.01 -20.85 -15.56
CA VAL A 137 -6.85 -21.73 -16.72
C VAL A 137 -5.48 -22.42 -16.74
N GLN A 138 -4.39 -21.68 -16.60
CA GLN A 138 -3.04 -22.26 -16.64
C GLN A 138 -2.79 -23.21 -15.48
N ARG A 139 -3.26 -22.86 -14.28
CA ARG A 139 -3.20 -23.76 -13.12
C ARG A 139 -4.04 -25.02 -13.34
N GLY A 140 -5.25 -24.88 -13.84
CA GLY A 140 -6.14 -25.99 -14.16
C GLY A 140 -5.52 -26.96 -15.19
N GLY A 141 -4.94 -26.41 -16.27
CA GLY A 141 -4.24 -27.18 -17.29
C GLY A 141 -3.02 -27.93 -16.75
N ALA A 142 -2.18 -27.26 -15.94
CA ALA A 142 -1.00 -27.87 -15.35
C ALA A 142 -1.37 -29.06 -14.43
N MET A 143 -2.40 -28.89 -13.59
CA MET A 143 -2.84 -29.94 -12.66
C MET A 143 -3.55 -31.09 -13.38
N ALA A 144 -4.30 -30.82 -14.46
CA ALA A 144 -4.96 -31.87 -15.24
C ALA A 144 -3.97 -32.86 -15.86
N VAL A 145 -2.78 -32.39 -16.27
CA VAL A 145 -1.70 -33.24 -16.80
C VAL A 145 -1.07 -34.12 -15.72
N VAL A 146 -0.95 -33.63 -14.49
CA VAL A 146 -0.42 -34.41 -13.36
C VAL A 146 -1.42 -35.48 -12.92
N GLU A 147 -2.72 -35.18 -12.94
CA GLU A 147 -3.76 -36.07 -12.44
C GLU A 147 -4.08 -37.23 -13.39
N THR A 148 -4.02 -37.01 -14.71
CA THR A 148 -4.12 -38.10 -15.69
C THR A 148 -3.03 -39.17 -15.51
N VAL A 149 -1.92 -38.81 -14.86
CA VAL A 149 -0.82 -39.73 -14.53
C VAL A 149 -1.04 -40.42 -13.16
N ARG A 150 -1.84 -39.87 -12.24
CA ARG A 150 -1.79 -40.25 -10.81
C ARG A 150 -3.08 -40.78 -10.16
N ASN A 151 -4.27 -40.58 -10.73
CA ASN A 151 -5.60 -41.20 -10.43
C ASN A 151 -6.72 -40.16 -10.67
N ARG A 152 -7.98 -40.56 -10.89
CA ARG A 152 -9.09 -39.62 -11.17
C ARG A 152 -9.68 -38.93 -9.91
N ASN A 153 -8.90 -38.17 -9.13
CA ASN A 153 -9.44 -37.47 -7.96
C ASN A 153 -9.82 -36.00 -8.30
N LEU A 154 -11.07 -35.63 -8.07
CA LEU A 154 -11.59 -34.27 -8.33
C LEU A 154 -11.31 -33.27 -7.20
N ASN A 155 -10.63 -33.67 -6.12
CA ASN A 155 -10.38 -32.80 -4.97
C ASN A 155 -9.56 -31.55 -5.35
N TRP A 156 -8.56 -31.68 -6.23
CA TRP A 156 -7.79 -30.53 -6.68
C TRP A 156 -8.65 -29.56 -7.52
N VAL A 157 -9.60 -30.08 -8.31
CA VAL A 157 -10.55 -29.27 -9.08
C VAL A 157 -11.47 -28.50 -8.15
N ARG A 158 -12.02 -29.15 -7.12
CA ARG A 158 -12.86 -28.49 -6.09
C ARG A 158 -12.09 -27.37 -5.40
N ARG A 159 -10.85 -27.62 -4.99
CA ARG A 159 -9.96 -26.63 -4.40
C ARG A 159 -9.72 -25.44 -5.33
N LEU A 160 -9.38 -25.71 -6.59
CA LEU A 160 -9.19 -24.67 -7.60
C LEU A 160 -10.45 -23.80 -7.76
N VAL A 161 -11.63 -24.41 -7.85
CA VAL A 161 -12.91 -23.68 -7.97
C VAL A 161 -13.21 -22.84 -6.73
N GLU A 162 -12.96 -23.37 -5.54
CA GLU A 162 -13.19 -22.65 -4.28
C GLU A 162 -12.23 -21.46 -4.11
N ALA A 163 -10.94 -21.66 -4.36
CA ALA A 163 -9.94 -20.58 -4.37
C ALA A 163 -10.29 -19.53 -5.44
N SER A 164 -10.73 -19.97 -6.63
CA SER A 164 -11.18 -19.07 -7.69
C SER A 164 -12.39 -18.25 -7.27
N ARG A 165 -13.39 -18.85 -6.61
CA ARG A 165 -14.57 -18.13 -6.10
C ARG A 165 -14.19 -17.09 -5.06
N LEU A 166 -13.31 -17.45 -4.12
CA LEU A 166 -12.79 -16.53 -3.12
C LEU A 166 -12.04 -15.36 -3.79
N ALA A 167 -11.11 -15.66 -4.69
CA ALA A 167 -10.36 -14.66 -5.44
C ALA A 167 -11.28 -13.77 -6.30
N HIS A 168 -12.30 -14.33 -6.93
CA HIS A 168 -13.30 -13.55 -7.66
C HIS A 168 -14.15 -12.67 -6.75
N GLY A 169 -14.45 -13.09 -5.52
CA GLY A 169 -15.11 -12.25 -4.53
C GLY A 169 -14.26 -11.07 -4.07
N MET A 170 -12.94 -11.14 -4.28
CA MET A 170 -11.99 -10.05 -4.01
C MET A 170 -11.82 -9.10 -5.20
N LEU A 171 -12.31 -9.47 -6.39
CA LEU A 171 -12.62 -8.49 -7.41
C LEU A 171 -13.91 -7.82 -6.93
N GLY A 172 -13.87 -6.55 -6.55
CA GLY A 172 -15.08 -5.80 -6.20
C GLY A 172 -16.19 -5.92 -7.27
N PRO A 173 -17.41 -5.41 -7.01
CA PRO A 173 -18.56 -5.60 -7.89
C PRO A 173 -18.21 -5.42 -9.37
N ARG A 174 -18.53 -6.44 -10.18
CA ARG A 174 -18.21 -6.49 -11.62
C ARG A 174 -18.80 -5.25 -12.30
N THR A 175 -17.98 -4.25 -12.56
CA THR A 175 -18.27 -3.29 -13.63
C THR A 175 -18.02 -4.03 -14.94
N GLY A 176 -19.10 -4.64 -15.45
CA GLY A 176 -19.12 -5.22 -16.80
C GLY A 176 -18.73 -4.19 -17.84
N ARG A 177 -18.26 -4.67 -19.00
CA ARG A 177 -17.93 -3.88 -20.19
C ARG A 177 -18.93 -2.74 -20.43
N GLY A 178 -18.49 -1.55 -20.08
CA GLY A 178 -18.64 -0.32 -20.83
C GLY A 178 -17.29 0.38 -20.70
N ARG A 179 -16.91 1.22 -21.65
CA ARG A 179 -16.05 2.34 -21.27
C ARG A 179 -16.95 3.20 -20.38
N PRO A 180 -16.80 3.24 -19.05
CA PRO A 180 -17.49 4.27 -18.29
C PRO A 180 -16.71 5.53 -18.62
N THR A 181 -17.39 6.51 -19.20
CA THR A 181 -17.01 7.89 -18.98
C THR A 181 -16.74 8.02 -17.47
N ASP A 182 -15.48 8.23 -17.09
CA ASP A 182 -15.10 8.62 -15.74
C ASP A 182 -15.85 9.92 -15.46
N THR A 183 -17.05 9.78 -14.91
CA THR A 183 -17.55 10.76 -13.97
C THR A 183 -17.16 10.22 -12.60
N VAL A 184 -15.85 10.06 -12.40
CA VAL A 184 -15.26 10.24 -11.07
C VAL A 184 -15.76 11.62 -10.67
N ALA A 185 -16.53 11.71 -9.59
CA ALA A 185 -16.90 13.01 -9.04
C ALA A 185 -15.59 13.81 -8.96
N THR A 186 -15.49 14.88 -9.75
CA THR A 186 -14.28 15.69 -9.78
C THR A 186 -14.10 16.17 -8.36
N VAL A 187 -13.10 15.62 -7.66
CA VAL A 187 -12.73 16.10 -6.34
C VAL A 187 -12.36 17.57 -6.53
N THR A 188 -13.30 18.44 -6.17
CA THR A 188 -13.14 19.88 -6.34
C THR A 188 -12.39 20.35 -5.12
N LEU A 189 -11.08 20.53 -5.29
CA LEU A 189 -10.24 21.01 -4.19
C LEU A 189 -10.66 22.44 -3.81
N PRO A 190 -10.75 22.78 -2.51
CA PRO A 190 -11.46 23.98 -2.06
C PRO A 190 -10.96 25.37 -2.50
N ALA A 191 -9.96 25.50 -3.38
CA ALA A 191 -9.43 26.82 -3.76
C ALA A 191 -8.72 26.88 -5.13
N GLY A 192 -8.92 25.90 -6.02
CA GLY A 192 -8.14 25.82 -7.27
C GLY A 192 -6.65 25.56 -7.04
N VAL A 193 -6.28 25.08 -5.84
CA VAL A 193 -4.92 24.65 -5.50
C VAL A 193 -4.60 23.41 -6.31
N ASP A 194 -3.57 23.52 -7.14
CA ASP A 194 -3.06 22.41 -7.92
C ASP A 194 -2.24 21.47 -7.03
N VAL A 195 -2.75 20.25 -6.84
CA VAL A 195 -2.05 19.16 -6.19
C VAL A 195 -1.58 18.22 -7.29
N GLN A 196 -0.27 17.99 -7.34
CA GLN A 196 0.38 17.12 -8.30
C GLN A 196 1.10 15.96 -7.62
N ARG A 197 1.21 14.86 -8.35
CA ARG A 197 2.03 13.71 -7.97
C ARG A 197 3.37 13.75 -8.69
N HIS A 198 4.41 13.22 -8.05
CA HIS A 198 5.63 12.87 -8.76
C HIS A 198 6.10 11.46 -8.38
N PHE A 199 6.41 10.67 -9.41
CA PHE A 199 7.11 9.40 -9.25
C PHE A 199 8.58 9.64 -9.61
N PHE A 200 9.45 9.50 -8.62
CA PHE A 200 10.88 9.62 -8.80
C PHE A 200 11.50 8.23 -8.92
N PHE A 201 12.37 8.10 -9.91
CA PHE A 201 13.18 6.90 -10.12
C PHE A 201 14.59 7.31 -10.51
N GLN A 202 15.55 7.02 -9.64
CA GLN A 202 16.95 7.24 -9.96
C GLN A 202 17.57 5.95 -10.52
N LYS A 203 17.88 5.99 -11.81
CA LYS A 203 18.59 4.92 -12.52
C LYS A 203 20.00 4.78 -11.92
N GLY A 204 20.30 3.61 -11.34
CA GLY A 204 21.62 3.27 -10.79
C GLY A 204 21.62 3.02 -9.28
N SER A 205 20.87 3.81 -8.49
CA SER A 205 20.71 3.57 -7.05
C SER A 205 19.54 2.62 -6.74
N GLY A 206 18.62 2.42 -7.69
CA GLY A 206 17.43 1.59 -7.48
C GLY A 206 16.36 2.25 -6.59
N VAL A 207 16.57 3.52 -6.20
CA VAL A 207 15.62 4.29 -5.40
C VAL A 207 14.41 4.63 -6.26
N SER A 208 13.24 4.22 -5.78
CA SER A 208 11.95 4.59 -6.35
C SER A 208 11.03 5.07 -5.24
N CYS A 209 10.51 6.28 -5.36
CA CYS A 209 9.62 6.87 -4.38
C CYS A 209 8.55 7.72 -5.05
N TYR A 210 7.59 8.15 -4.25
CA TYR A 210 6.41 8.85 -4.72
C TYR A 210 6.01 9.87 -3.67
N GLY A 211 5.63 11.06 -4.12
CA GLY A 211 5.15 12.10 -3.25
C GLY A 211 4.07 12.93 -3.89
N SER A 212 3.28 13.55 -3.02
CA SER A 212 2.35 14.61 -3.38
C SER A 212 3.04 15.97 -3.21
N PHE A 213 2.69 16.88 -4.08
CA PHE A 213 3.16 18.27 -4.11
C PHE A 213 1.95 19.14 -4.33
N PHE A 214 1.94 20.34 -3.78
CA PHE A 214 0.89 21.30 -4.08
C PHE A 214 1.43 22.72 -4.21
N GLN A 215 0.73 23.54 -4.98
CA GLN A 215 1.07 24.94 -5.14
C GLN A 215 0.90 25.68 -3.82
N LEU A 216 1.96 26.36 -3.38
CA LEU A 216 1.97 27.14 -2.16
C LEU A 216 2.82 28.40 -2.34
N TRP A 217 2.21 29.55 -2.08
CA TRP A 217 2.86 30.87 -2.08
C TRP A 217 3.73 31.16 -3.32
N GLY A 218 3.19 30.86 -4.50
CA GLY A 218 3.86 31.08 -5.79
C GLY A 218 4.93 30.03 -6.15
N GLY A 219 5.19 29.06 -5.28
CA GLY A 219 6.02 27.89 -5.54
C GLY A 219 5.28 26.62 -5.19
N TRP A 220 6.00 25.66 -4.60
CA TRP A 220 5.48 24.34 -4.26
C TRP A 220 5.83 23.94 -2.83
N ALA A 221 5.03 23.06 -2.26
CA ALA A 221 5.31 22.41 -0.98
C ALA A 221 5.14 20.89 -1.07
N THR A 222 5.90 20.19 -0.23
CA THR A 222 5.77 18.75 0.03
C THR A 222 6.34 18.42 1.42
N ALA A 223 6.23 17.17 1.87
CA ALA A 223 6.86 16.74 3.10
C ALA A 223 8.39 16.62 2.91
N ALA A 224 9.18 16.85 3.96
CA ALA A 224 10.65 16.82 3.83
C ALA A 224 11.17 15.43 3.49
N HIS A 225 10.63 14.38 4.13
CA HIS A 225 11.00 13.01 3.82
C HIS A 225 10.68 12.59 2.37
N VAL A 226 9.68 13.23 1.72
CA VAL A 226 9.43 13.01 0.28
C VAL A 226 10.63 13.49 -0.54
N MET A 227 11.18 14.66 -0.23
CA MET A 227 12.37 15.16 -0.93
C MET A 227 13.62 14.35 -0.59
N GLU A 228 13.76 13.86 0.64
CA GLU A 228 14.85 12.94 1.03
C GLU A 228 14.77 11.63 0.24
N ASP A 229 13.59 11.04 0.15
CA ASP A 229 13.33 9.85 -0.66
C ASP A 229 13.64 10.12 -2.14
N MET A 230 13.42 11.36 -2.62
CA MET A 230 13.75 11.82 -3.98
C MET A 230 15.21 12.27 -4.14
N LEU A 231 16.05 12.05 -3.13
CA LEU A 231 17.46 12.45 -3.15
C LEU A 231 17.65 13.93 -3.45
N PHE A 232 16.73 14.75 -2.95
CA PHE A 232 16.64 16.19 -3.16
C PHE A 232 16.51 16.61 -4.63
N VAL A 233 16.07 15.71 -5.52
CA VAL A 233 15.83 16.05 -6.92
C VAL A 233 14.43 16.63 -7.08
N ASN A 234 14.34 17.87 -7.55
CA ASN A 234 13.05 18.50 -7.86
C ASN A 234 12.32 17.74 -8.98
N PRO A 235 10.99 17.55 -8.87
CA PRO A 235 10.16 17.11 -9.98
C PRO A 235 10.31 18.02 -11.21
N PRO A 236 10.16 17.51 -12.45
CA PRO A 236 10.32 18.31 -13.68
C PRO A 236 9.40 19.53 -13.80
N PHE A 237 8.28 19.54 -13.07
CA PHE A 237 7.32 20.64 -13.06
C PHE A 237 7.59 21.68 -11.97
N ILE A 238 8.61 21.46 -11.12
CA ILE A 238 8.98 22.35 -10.02
C ILE A 238 10.35 22.96 -10.32
N THR A 239 10.42 24.28 -10.24
CA THR A 239 11.67 25.04 -10.34
C THR A 239 11.84 25.92 -9.10
N GLY A 240 13.09 26.27 -8.79
CA GLY A 240 13.44 27.10 -7.65
C GLY A 240 14.17 26.34 -6.53
N ASP A 241 14.69 27.12 -5.59
CA ASP A 241 15.49 26.61 -4.48
C ASP A 241 14.62 25.92 -3.43
N GLN A 242 15.17 24.88 -2.81
CA GLN A 242 14.53 24.16 -1.72
C GLN A 242 14.87 24.83 -0.38
N LEU A 243 13.84 25.28 0.34
CA LEU A 243 13.92 25.48 1.77
C LEU A 243 13.47 24.18 2.45
N HIS A 244 14.43 23.29 2.67
CA HIS A 244 14.22 21.97 3.27
C HIS A 244 14.27 22.03 4.80
N ARG A 245 13.30 21.38 5.45
CA ARG A 245 13.14 21.32 6.92
C ARG A 245 13.30 22.66 7.63
N PRO A 246 12.50 23.70 7.31
CA PRO A 246 12.58 24.96 8.03
C PRO A 246 12.33 24.73 9.52
N GLY A 247 13.28 25.12 10.37
CA GLY A 247 13.22 24.86 11.81
C GLY A 247 13.23 23.38 12.22
N GLY A 248 13.58 22.45 11.32
CA GLY A 248 13.58 21.00 11.58
C GLY A 248 12.28 20.27 11.23
N MET A 249 11.22 21.01 10.85
CA MET A 249 9.90 20.45 10.54
C MET A 249 9.91 19.59 9.27
N ASP A 250 9.06 18.57 9.19
CA ASP A 250 8.98 17.65 8.04
C ASP A 250 8.29 18.27 6.81
N VAL A 251 8.83 19.37 6.30
CA VAL A 251 8.32 20.12 5.15
C VAL A 251 9.48 20.58 4.27
N THR A 252 9.26 20.59 2.96
CA THR A 252 10.11 21.32 2.01
C THR A 252 9.26 22.31 1.22
N LEU A 253 9.70 23.57 1.20
CA LEU A 253 9.19 24.58 0.28
C LEU A 253 10.14 24.68 -0.91
N ILE A 254 9.60 24.81 -2.13
CA ILE A 254 10.41 24.84 -3.35
C ILE A 254 9.98 26.05 -4.19
N GLY A 255 10.86 27.04 -4.33
CA GLY A 255 10.56 28.28 -5.05
C GLY A 255 9.44 29.15 -4.44
N ALA A 256 8.96 28.82 -3.24
CA ALA A 256 7.87 29.54 -2.58
C ALA A 256 8.35 30.86 -1.96
N ARG A 257 7.50 31.89 -1.97
CA ARG A 257 7.78 33.19 -1.35
C ARG A 257 6.81 33.44 -0.21
N LEU A 258 7.33 33.65 1.00
CA LEU A 258 6.47 33.83 2.17
C LEU A 258 5.48 34.99 1.96
N PRO A 259 4.19 34.81 2.27
CA PRO A 259 3.23 35.91 2.29
C PRO A 259 3.62 36.94 3.35
N ALA A 260 3.13 38.18 3.18
CA ALA A 260 3.40 39.27 4.11
C ALA A 260 2.81 38.99 5.50
N GLU A 261 1.64 38.35 5.55
CA GLU A 261 0.94 37.99 6.78
C GLU A 261 1.14 36.51 7.10
N GLN A 262 1.31 36.23 8.40
CA GLN A 262 1.39 34.87 8.89
C GLN A 262 0.02 34.17 8.71
N PRO A 263 -0.02 32.96 8.13
CA PRO A 263 -1.25 32.19 8.02
C PRO A 263 -1.88 31.88 9.39
N PRO A 264 -3.20 31.68 9.48
CA PRO A 264 -3.85 31.32 10.74
C PRO A 264 -3.36 29.97 11.26
N ALA A 265 -3.29 29.84 12.59
CA ALA A 265 -2.98 28.56 13.23
C ALA A 265 -4.23 27.66 13.26
N PRO A 266 -4.08 26.33 13.10
CA PRO A 266 -5.18 25.42 13.32
C PRO A 266 -5.68 25.46 14.77
N SER A 267 -6.94 25.07 14.98
CA SER A 267 -7.56 24.94 16.31
C SER A 267 -7.95 23.49 16.59
N LYS A 268 -7.92 23.10 17.87
CA LYS A 268 -8.44 21.79 18.29
C LYS A 268 -9.95 21.68 17.95
N GLY A 269 -10.35 20.55 17.37
CA GLY A 269 -11.70 20.28 16.88
C GLY A 269 -11.97 20.85 15.48
N GLN A 270 -11.02 21.55 14.86
CA GLN A 270 -11.21 22.10 13.53
C GLN A 270 -11.38 20.98 12.49
N ARG A 271 -12.40 21.13 11.66
CA ARG A 271 -12.72 20.24 10.54
C ARG A 271 -11.79 20.54 9.37
N LEU A 272 -11.14 19.50 8.87
CA LEU A 272 -10.09 19.60 7.87
C LEU A 272 -10.33 18.62 6.71
N ILE A 273 -9.92 19.01 5.52
CA ILE A 273 -9.84 18.17 4.32
C ILE A 273 -8.36 17.99 3.97
N ILE A 274 -7.90 16.75 3.87
CA ILE A 274 -6.57 16.41 3.41
C ILE A 274 -6.69 15.90 1.98
N ALA A 275 -5.87 16.42 1.07
CA ALA A 275 -5.82 16.00 -0.32
C ALA A 275 -4.40 15.60 -0.73
N GLY A 276 -4.25 14.37 -1.21
CA GLY A 276 -2.98 13.84 -1.70
C GLY A 276 -3.20 12.69 -2.65
N TYR A 277 -2.16 12.30 -3.39
CA TYR A 277 -2.24 11.17 -4.29
C TYR A 277 -1.70 9.91 -3.62
N PRO A 278 -2.49 8.83 -3.51
CA PRO A 278 -1.93 7.53 -3.17
C PRO A 278 -0.87 7.10 -4.18
N TRP A 279 0.12 6.35 -3.70
CA TRP A 279 1.14 5.75 -4.55
C TRP A 279 0.48 4.87 -5.63
N GLY A 280 0.79 5.17 -6.89
CA GLY A 280 0.20 4.47 -8.04
C GLY A 280 -1.18 4.99 -8.47
N SER A 281 -1.77 5.95 -7.76
CA SER A 281 -3.00 6.60 -8.20
C SER A 281 -2.73 7.72 -9.21
N HIS A 282 -3.68 7.92 -10.12
CA HIS A 282 -3.78 9.07 -11.03
C HIS A 282 -4.83 10.08 -10.55
N HIS A 283 -5.50 9.79 -9.44
CA HIS A 283 -6.54 10.63 -8.83
C HIS A 283 -6.06 11.11 -7.46
N VAL A 284 -6.41 12.36 -7.16
CA VAL A 284 -6.28 12.89 -5.80
C VAL A 284 -7.33 12.21 -4.92
N GLU A 285 -6.91 11.76 -3.75
CA GLU A 285 -7.80 11.24 -2.71
C GLU A 285 -7.96 12.25 -1.59
N ILE A 286 -9.15 12.26 -0.98
CA ILE A 286 -9.47 13.11 0.16
C ILE A 286 -9.63 12.29 1.44
N ARG A 287 -9.22 12.88 2.58
CA ARG A 287 -9.63 12.49 3.93
C ARG A 287 -10.20 13.70 4.66
N LYS A 288 -11.42 13.59 5.16
CA LYS A 288 -11.96 14.52 6.14
C LYS A 288 -11.52 14.10 7.52
N CYS A 289 -11.06 15.08 8.28
CA CYS A 289 -10.46 14.85 9.57
C CYS A 289 -10.77 15.97 10.56
N GLU A 290 -10.48 15.71 11.82
CA GLU A 290 -10.65 16.62 12.94
C GLU A 290 -9.29 16.82 13.61
N ALA A 291 -8.83 18.06 13.73
CA ALA A 291 -7.57 18.38 14.40
C ALA A 291 -7.65 18.10 15.91
N LEU A 292 -6.77 17.25 16.44
CA LEU A 292 -6.85 16.85 17.86
C LEU A 292 -5.95 17.70 18.76
N TYR A 293 -4.67 17.80 18.43
CA TYR A 293 -3.68 18.53 19.23
C TYR A 293 -2.43 18.83 18.39
N GLU A 294 -1.70 19.88 18.80
CA GLU A 294 -0.38 20.19 18.30
C GLU A 294 0.67 19.59 19.24
N MET A 295 1.63 18.86 18.69
CA MET A 295 2.85 18.44 19.36
C MET A 295 3.98 19.40 18.96
N ASP A 296 4.74 19.89 19.93
CA ASP A 296 5.96 20.69 19.71
C ASP A 296 7.12 19.99 20.45
N HIS A 297 7.75 19.03 19.76
CA HIS A 297 8.85 18.27 20.31
C HIS A 297 10.19 18.90 19.92
N LYS A 298 10.90 19.42 20.91
CA LYS A 298 12.31 19.78 20.76
C LYS A 298 13.19 18.57 21.04
N ASP A 299 13.86 18.08 20.02
CA ASP A 299 14.93 17.09 20.20
C ASP A 299 16.14 17.79 20.85
N LEU A 300 16.39 17.47 22.12
CA LEU A 300 17.45 18.07 22.92
C LEU A 300 18.86 17.68 22.45
N ARG A 301 19.01 16.63 21.63
CA ARG A 301 20.31 16.19 21.09
C ARG A 301 20.64 16.84 19.76
N THR A 302 19.66 16.93 18.87
CA THR A 302 19.86 17.50 17.52
C THR A 302 19.51 18.97 17.43
N GLY A 303 18.81 19.51 18.44
CA GLY A 303 18.24 20.86 18.41
C GLY A 303 17.05 21.00 17.46
N SER A 304 16.64 19.91 16.80
CA SER A 304 15.53 19.89 15.85
C SER A 304 14.20 20.15 16.56
N HIS A 305 13.37 21.04 15.99
CA HIS A 305 12.02 21.29 16.44
C HIS A 305 11.05 20.56 15.51
N ASN A 306 10.42 19.50 16.01
CA ASN A 306 9.41 18.77 15.28
C ASN A 306 8.03 19.20 15.79
N ALA A 307 7.45 20.20 15.13
CA ALA A 307 6.12 20.72 15.43
C ALA A 307 5.11 20.23 14.38
N PHE A 308 4.10 19.48 14.81
CA PHE A 308 3.06 18.93 13.94
C PHE A 308 1.73 18.79 14.68
N TRP A 309 0.65 18.74 13.92
CA TRP A 309 -0.70 18.47 14.38
C TRP A 309 -1.08 17.04 14.08
N THR A 310 -1.69 16.36 15.04
CA THR A 310 -2.36 15.08 14.79
C THR A 310 -3.83 15.33 14.49
N ALA A 311 -4.34 14.75 13.41
CA ALA A 311 -5.74 14.80 13.01
C ALA A 311 -6.35 13.41 12.92
N ARG A 312 -7.57 13.24 13.43
CA ARG A 312 -8.36 12.02 13.33
C ARG A 312 -9.17 12.02 12.06
N ILE A 313 -9.06 10.97 11.26
CA ILE A 313 -9.78 10.79 10.00
C ILE A 313 -11.13 10.14 10.28
N HIS A 314 -12.21 10.72 9.73
CA HIS A 314 -13.56 10.20 9.91
C HIS A 314 -14.28 9.90 8.57
N GLU A 315 -13.87 10.50 7.45
CA GLU A 315 -14.53 10.24 6.15
C GLU A 315 -13.57 10.35 4.94
N PRO A 316 -13.43 9.29 4.12
CA PRO A 316 -13.72 7.91 4.49
C PRO A 316 -12.86 7.52 5.71
N ALA A 317 -13.33 6.57 6.52
CA ALA A 317 -12.59 6.04 7.67
C ALA A 317 -11.41 5.14 7.22
N GLU A 318 -10.54 5.70 6.40
CA GLU A 318 -9.39 5.05 5.78
C GLU A 318 -8.13 5.84 6.11
N PRO A 319 -6.99 5.17 6.37
CA PRO A 319 -5.74 5.88 6.59
C PRO A 319 -5.34 6.71 5.36
N VAL A 320 -4.52 7.72 5.59
CA VAL A 320 -3.65 8.23 4.53
C VAL A 320 -2.61 7.16 4.20
N VAL A 321 -2.33 6.95 2.93
CA VAL A 321 -1.43 5.88 2.47
C VAL A 321 -0.16 6.46 1.86
N ARG A 322 0.85 5.59 1.66
CA ARG A 322 2.11 5.96 1.00
C ARG A 322 1.80 6.75 -0.28
N GLY A 323 2.53 7.85 -0.48
CA GLY A 323 2.38 8.77 -1.60
C GLY A 323 1.49 9.97 -1.33
N MET A 324 0.55 9.89 -0.39
CA MET A 324 -0.27 11.04 0.00
C MET A 324 0.54 12.09 0.77
N SER A 325 1.64 11.68 1.41
CA SER A 325 2.62 12.57 2.05
C SER A 325 3.06 13.70 1.12
N GLY A 326 3.11 14.90 1.69
CA GLY A 326 3.27 16.16 0.96
C GLY A 326 1.97 16.71 0.36
N GLY A 327 0.84 16.06 0.61
CA GLY A 327 -0.49 16.54 0.25
C GLY A 327 -0.89 17.82 0.99
N ALA A 328 -1.89 18.52 0.46
CA ALA A 328 -2.42 19.75 1.03
C ALA A 328 -3.46 19.45 2.12
N VAL A 329 -3.42 20.22 3.21
CA VAL A 329 -4.47 20.22 4.24
C VAL A 329 -5.24 21.52 4.15
N PHE A 330 -6.56 21.42 4.09
CA PHE A 330 -7.50 22.53 3.97
C PHE A 330 -8.42 22.58 5.19
N ASP A 331 -8.89 23.76 5.54
CA ASP A 331 -10.06 23.93 6.37
C ASP A 331 -11.32 23.49 5.60
N GLU A 332 -12.17 22.65 6.21
CA GLU A 332 -13.34 22.07 5.52
C GLU A 332 -14.39 23.13 5.16
N GLU A 333 -14.56 24.16 5.98
CA GLU A 333 -15.61 25.17 5.81
C GLU A 333 -15.20 26.27 4.83
N THR A 334 -14.01 26.83 5.02
CA THR A 334 -13.51 27.99 4.27
C THR A 334 -12.70 27.61 3.03
N GLY A 335 -12.20 26.38 2.96
CA GLY A 335 -11.29 25.94 1.91
C GLY A 335 -9.87 26.52 1.99
N GLN A 336 -9.55 27.23 3.08
CA GLN A 336 -8.23 27.82 3.28
C GLN A 336 -7.18 26.72 3.47
N LEU A 337 -5.98 26.88 2.87
CA LEU A 337 -4.84 26.00 3.16
C LEU A 337 -4.38 26.16 4.60
N MET A 338 -4.31 25.05 5.32
CA MET A 338 -3.95 24.97 6.74
C MET A 338 -2.60 24.30 6.98
N GLY A 339 -2.15 23.39 6.11
CA GLY A 339 -0.88 22.70 6.31
C GLY A 339 -0.45 21.74 5.22
N VAL A 340 0.63 21.03 5.51
CA VAL A 340 1.25 19.99 4.68
C VAL A 340 1.11 18.65 5.37
N LEU A 341 0.46 17.68 4.72
CA LEU A 341 0.37 16.30 5.22
C LEU A 341 1.77 15.69 5.27
N THR A 342 2.12 15.04 6.38
CA THR A 342 3.42 14.39 6.58
C THR A 342 3.27 12.87 6.59
N THR A 343 2.70 12.29 7.63
CA THR A 343 2.67 10.83 7.81
C THR A 343 1.31 10.32 8.27
N ALA A 344 1.06 9.04 8.03
CA ALA A 344 -0.01 8.31 8.72
C ALA A 344 0.43 7.99 10.15
N ASN A 345 -0.50 8.03 11.11
CA ASN A 345 -0.27 7.55 12.46
C ASN A 345 -1.00 6.25 12.74
N HIS A 346 -0.57 5.55 13.79
CA HIS A 346 -1.17 4.29 14.21
C HIS A 346 -2.62 4.47 14.68
N ALA A 347 -3.36 3.36 14.59
CA ALA A 347 -4.73 3.28 15.00
C ALA A 347 -4.83 3.46 16.53
N ALA A 348 -5.52 4.50 16.97
CA ALA A 348 -5.75 4.81 18.37
C ALA A 348 -7.24 5.08 18.55
N ASP A 349 -7.82 4.56 19.63
CA ASP A 349 -9.22 4.77 19.97
C ASP A 349 -9.38 6.15 20.63
N PHE A 350 -9.58 7.20 19.81
CA PHE A 350 -9.59 8.59 20.32
C PHE A 350 -10.95 8.97 20.92
N ASP A 351 -12.05 8.40 20.45
CA ASP A 351 -13.39 8.65 21.01
C ASP A 351 -13.85 7.61 22.04
N ARG A 352 -13.03 6.58 22.29
CA ARG A 352 -13.26 5.55 23.30
C ARG A 352 -14.48 4.69 22.99
N ASP A 353 -14.77 4.48 21.72
CA ASP A 353 -15.88 3.63 21.27
C ASP A 353 -15.49 2.14 21.20
N GLY A 354 -14.20 1.82 21.36
CA GLY A 354 -13.65 0.48 21.35
C GLY A 354 -13.06 0.06 20.00
N ASP A 355 -13.23 0.86 18.96
CA ASP A 355 -12.60 0.69 17.64
C ASP A 355 -11.39 1.63 17.50
N SER A 356 -10.45 1.27 16.63
CA SER A 356 -9.25 2.09 16.44
C SER A 356 -9.47 3.10 15.30
N ASP A 357 -9.40 4.39 15.62
CA ASP A 357 -9.53 5.45 14.63
C ASP A 357 -8.29 5.55 13.74
N GLN A 358 -8.48 5.98 12.49
CA GLN A 358 -7.39 6.35 11.62
C GLN A 358 -6.93 7.79 11.92
N SER A 359 -5.63 8.04 11.91
CA SER A 359 -5.09 9.39 12.12
C SER A 359 -3.87 9.67 11.26
N CYS A 360 -3.52 10.94 11.15
CA CYS A 360 -2.37 11.41 10.39
C CYS A 360 -1.79 12.68 11.02
N ASP A 361 -0.53 12.95 10.70
CA ASP A 361 0.16 14.16 11.11
C ASP A 361 0.33 15.15 9.95
N PHE A 362 0.19 16.42 10.26
CA PHE A 362 0.46 17.50 9.31
C PHE A 362 1.19 18.67 10.00
N VAL A 363 2.00 19.40 9.24
CA VAL A 363 2.66 20.61 9.74
C VAL A 363 1.85 21.83 9.28
N SER A 364 1.52 22.73 10.20
CA SER A 364 0.69 23.89 9.87
C SER A 364 1.45 24.96 9.09
N LEU A 365 0.77 25.63 8.16
CA LEU A 365 1.33 26.76 7.41
C LEU A 365 1.75 27.91 8.32
N ASN A 366 1.03 28.11 9.43
CA ASN A 366 1.40 29.07 10.47
C ASN A 366 2.81 28.83 11.02
N ARG A 367 3.13 27.57 11.38
CA ARG A 367 4.43 27.19 11.92
C ARG A 367 5.53 27.23 10.86
N ILE A 368 5.23 26.75 9.64
CA ILE A 368 6.14 26.81 8.48
C ILE A 368 6.56 28.25 8.22
N TRP A 369 5.59 29.17 8.15
CA TRP A 369 5.85 30.59 7.95
C TRP A 369 6.73 31.19 9.05
N ALA A 370 6.41 30.91 10.32
CA ALA A 370 7.15 31.46 11.46
C ALA A 370 8.62 31.08 11.44
N GLN A 371 8.94 29.82 11.11
CA GLN A 371 10.31 29.35 11.07
C GLN A 371 11.04 29.84 9.81
N ALA A 372 10.39 29.78 8.65
CA ALA A 372 10.97 30.27 7.40
C ALA A 372 11.28 31.78 7.48
N ALA A 373 10.39 32.60 8.05
CA ALA A 373 10.60 34.03 8.23
C ALA A 373 11.80 34.33 9.15
N ARG A 374 11.96 33.57 10.24
CA ARG A 374 13.13 33.68 11.13
C ARG A 374 14.42 33.35 10.41
N MET A 375 14.44 32.29 9.59
CA MET A 375 15.62 31.90 8.82
C MET A 375 16.02 32.97 7.80
N VAL A 376 15.05 33.57 7.10
CA VAL A 376 15.28 34.67 6.15
C VAL A 376 15.80 35.93 6.85
N ALA A 377 15.35 36.22 8.07
CA ALA A 377 15.85 37.35 8.85
C ALA A 377 17.30 37.14 9.37
N MET A 378 17.79 35.90 9.38
CA MET A 378 19.13 35.54 9.85
C MET A 378 20.16 35.35 8.72
N SER A 379 19.71 35.21 7.46
CA SER A 379 20.54 35.14 6.25
C SER A 379 20.81 36.53 5.68
#